data_AF-A0A434P1G9-F1
#
_entry.id   AF-A0A434P1G9-F1
#
_cell.length_a   1.000
_cell.length_b   1.000
_cell.length_c   1.000
_cell.angle_alpha   90.00
_cell.angle_beta   90.00
_cell.angle_gamma   90.00
#
_symmetry.space_group_name_H-M   'P 1'
#
loop_
_entity.id
_entity.type
_entity.pdbx_description
1 polymer ?
#
loop_
_entity_poly.entity_id
_entity_poly.type
_entity_poly.pdbx_seq_one_letter_code
_entity_poly.pdbx_strand_id
1 'polypeptide(L)'
;MQSTLTAVDVSAPTESSSTAVSWGPIVAGAFAASGLTLILMLLGSGLGLTMVSPWSGLSTSVTTFAASTAAWLIIVQWLSSAAGGYLAGRLRTKWVGVHTDEVFFRDTAHGFLAWALATLLVAGVLGSALSAAVGTGVQAASTVASGAAMGASAGATANAGGAATDNAT
;
A
#
# COMPACT_ATOMS: atom_id res chain seq x y z
N MET A 1 -30.38 -35.78 -61.86
CA MET A 1 -30.53 -34.36 -61.49
C MET A 1 -29.86 -34.20 -60.13
N GLN A 2 -28.68 -33.58 -60.08
CA GLN A 2 -27.92 -33.40 -58.83
C GLN A 2 -28.52 -32.25 -58.02
N SER A 3 -29.00 -32.55 -56.82
CA SER A 3 -29.49 -31.58 -55.86
C SER A 3 -28.32 -30.76 -55.32
N THR A 4 -28.24 -29.49 -55.70
CA THR A 4 -27.36 -28.50 -55.09
C THR A 4 -27.89 -28.14 -53.71
N LEU A 5 -27.36 -28.79 -52.67
CA LEU A 5 -27.56 -28.37 -51.29
C LEU A 5 -26.69 -27.14 -51.06
N THR A 6 -27.31 -25.96 -51.00
CA THR A 6 -26.67 -24.74 -50.48
C THR A 6 -26.36 -24.99 -49.01
N ALA A 7 -25.10 -25.33 -48.72
CA ALA A 7 -24.59 -25.30 -47.37
C ALA A 7 -24.73 -23.85 -46.86
N VAL A 8 -25.69 -23.63 -45.95
CA VAL A 8 -25.68 -22.42 -45.13
C VAL A 8 -24.41 -22.51 -44.31
N ASP A 9 -23.42 -21.72 -44.69
CA ASP A 9 -22.23 -21.48 -43.90
C ASP A 9 -22.69 -20.74 -42.63
N VAL A 10 -23.03 -21.52 -41.60
CA VAL A 10 -23.22 -21.00 -40.25
C VAL A 10 -21.82 -20.56 -39.82
N SER A 11 -21.46 -19.32 -40.18
CA SER A 11 -20.29 -18.66 -39.61
C SER A 11 -20.40 -18.81 -38.11
N ALA A 12 -19.57 -19.68 -37.55
CA ALA A 12 -19.42 -19.82 -36.11
C ALA A 12 -19.18 -18.41 -35.55
N PRO A 13 -19.75 -18.05 -34.39
CA PRO A 13 -19.55 -16.73 -33.83
C PRO A 13 -18.04 -16.47 -33.75
N THR A 14 -17.58 -15.45 -34.48
CA THR A 14 -16.16 -15.07 -34.60
C THR A 14 -15.59 -14.52 -33.28
N GLU A 15 -16.47 -14.27 -32.30
CA GLU A 15 -16.15 -13.79 -30.96
C GLU A 15 -15.96 -14.95 -30.00
N SER A 16 -14.82 -14.99 -29.32
CA SER A 16 -14.53 -16.00 -28.30
C SER A 16 -15.44 -15.81 -27.08
N SER A 17 -16.08 -16.89 -26.60
CA SER A 17 -16.92 -16.86 -25.39
C SER A 17 -16.12 -16.67 -24.08
N SER A 18 -14.80 -16.51 -24.16
CA SER A 18 -13.91 -16.47 -23.01
C SER A 18 -13.47 -15.04 -22.70
N THR A 19 -13.53 -14.67 -21.42
CA THR A 19 -13.28 -13.31 -20.93
C THR A 19 -11.87 -12.82 -21.30
N ALA A 20 -11.77 -11.58 -21.78
CA ALA A 20 -10.50 -11.00 -22.17
C ALA A 20 -9.53 -10.79 -20.98
N VAL A 21 -10.09 -10.62 -19.78
CA VAL A 21 -9.41 -10.38 -18.51
C VAL A 21 -9.18 -11.69 -17.75
N SER A 22 -7.92 -11.95 -17.40
CA SER A 22 -7.51 -13.07 -16.56
C SER A 22 -7.10 -12.58 -15.17
N TRP A 23 -7.93 -12.89 -14.16
CA TRP A 23 -7.74 -12.38 -12.79
C TRP A 23 -6.58 -13.02 -12.04
N GLY A 24 -6.30 -14.31 -12.25
CA GLY A 24 -5.18 -14.99 -11.57
C GLY A 24 -3.82 -14.29 -11.77
N PRO A 25 -3.43 -13.99 -13.02
CA PRO A 25 -2.22 -13.23 -13.33
C PRO A 25 -2.19 -11.82 -12.73
N ILE A 26 -3.33 -11.11 -12.75
CA ILE A 26 -3.46 -9.76 -12.17
C ILE A 26 -3.22 -9.80 -10.67
N VAL A 27 -3.84 -10.75 -9.97
CA VAL A 27 -3.71 -10.93 -8.52
C VAL A 27 -2.27 -11.31 -8.16
N ALA A 28 -1.66 -12.25 -8.89
CA ALA A 28 -0.27 -12.64 -8.67
C ALA A 28 0.70 -11.46 -8.86
N GLY A 29 0.53 -10.69 -9.94
CA GLY A 29 1.32 -9.48 -10.19
C GLY A 29 1.10 -8.41 -9.11
N ALA A 30 -0.13 -8.25 -8.64
CA ALA A 30 -0.45 -7.30 -7.58
C ALA A 30 0.23 -7.66 -6.25
N PHE A 31 0.18 -8.92 -5.84
CA PHE A 31 0.87 -9.40 -4.63
C PHE A 31 2.39 -9.22 -4.73
N ALA A 32 2.98 -9.49 -5.90
CA ALA A 32 4.40 -9.27 -6.12
C ALA A 32 4.77 -7.79 -6.01
N ALA A 33 4.01 -6.89 -6.64
CA ALA A 33 4.22 -5.45 -6.54
C ALA A 33 4.04 -4.93 -5.11
N SER A 34 2.97 -5.32 -4.42
CA SER A 34 2.71 -4.90 -3.03
C SER A 34 3.78 -5.42 -2.08
N GLY A 35 4.18 -6.69 -2.19
CA GLY A 35 5.24 -7.28 -1.38
C GLY A 35 6.58 -6.56 -1.58
N LEU A 36 6.96 -6.30 -2.83
CA LEU A 36 8.18 -5.54 -3.13
C LEU A 36 8.11 -4.12 -2.58
N THR A 37 6.95 -3.46 -2.70
CA THR A 37 6.71 -2.11 -2.15
C THR A 37 6.96 -2.10 -0.65
N LEU A 38 6.40 -3.05 0.09
CA LEU A 38 6.56 -3.12 1.55
C LEU A 38 8.02 -3.39 1.96
N ILE A 39 8.71 -4.28 1.26
CA ILE A 39 10.14 -4.57 1.52
C ILE A 39 10.99 -3.33 1.29
N LEU A 40 10.80 -2.64 0.16
CA LEU A 40 11.59 -1.45 -0.18
C LEU A 40 11.23 -0.25 0.70
N MET A 41 9.98 -0.12 1.15
CA MET A 41 9.58 0.87 2.14
C MET A 41 10.25 0.61 3.49
N LEU A 42 10.30 -0.65 3.95
CA LEU A 42 10.97 -1.01 5.19
C LEU A 42 12.48 -0.73 5.10
N LEU A 43 13.11 -1.11 3.99
CA LEU A 43 14.51 -0.81 3.73
C LEU A 43 14.78 0.71 3.70
N GLY A 44 13.94 1.47 2.99
CA GLY A 44 14.02 2.92 2.90
C GLY A 44 13.86 3.60 4.25
N SER A 45 12.97 3.09 5.10
CA SER A 45 12.80 3.60 6.47
C SER A 45 14.08 3.42 7.30
N GLY A 46 14.76 2.28 7.18
CA GLY A 46 16.05 2.03 7.84
C GLY A 46 17.12 3.01 7.38
N LEU A 47 17.26 3.21 6.06
CA LEU A 47 18.18 4.19 5.49
C LEU A 47 17.84 5.63 5.93
N GLY A 48 16.55 5.98 5.96
CA GLY A 48 16.08 7.29 6.40
C GLY A 48 16.41 7.57 7.86
N LEU A 49 16.23 6.58 8.75
CA LEU A 49 16.55 6.70 10.17
C LEU A 49 18.04 6.95 10.42
N THR A 50 18.94 6.48 9.56
CA THR A 50 20.38 6.80 9.68
C THR A 50 20.72 8.27 9.43
N MET A 51 19.82 9.03 8.77
CA MET A 51 20.02 10.46 8.51
C MET A 51 19.50 11.37 9.64
N VAL A 52 18.73 10.82 10.58
CA VAL A 52 18.11 11.55 11.70
C VAL A 52 18.87 11.26 12.98
N SER A 53 19.34 12.31 13.67
CA SER A 53 19.99 12.17 14.97
C SER A 53 19.02 12.52 16.10
N PRO A 54 18.92 11.71 17.16
CA PRO A 54 18.09 12.02 18.33
C PRO A 54 18.67 13.16 19.19
N TRP A 55 19.93 13.54 18.95
CA TRP A 55 20.62 14.61 19.69
C TRP A 55 20.57 15.92 18.91
N SER A 56 20.25 17.02 19.60
CA SER A 56 20.11 18.34 19.00
C SER A 56 21.36 18.77 18.24
N GLY A 57 21.19 19.23 16.99
CA GLY A 57 22.26 19.84 16.19
C GLY A 57 23.07 18.90 15.31
N LEU A 58 22.80 17.58 15.32
CA LEU A 58 23.52 16.58 14.53
C LEU A 58 22.69 15.95 13.40
N SER A 59 21.52 16.50 13.09
CA SER A 59 20.61 15.96 12.07
C SER A 59 20.89 16.56 10.69
N THR A 60 20.66 15.74 9.65
CA THR A 60 20.64 16.19 8.26
C THR A 60 19.58 17.27 8.03
N SER A 61 19.83 18.20 7.11
CA SER A 61 18.84 19.21 6.71
C SER A 61 17.53 18.57 6.24
N VAL A 62 16.40 19.18 6.61
CA VAL A 62 15.04 18.73 6.23
C VAL A 62 14.90 18.61 4.71
N THR A 63 15.49 19.56 3.96
CA THR A 63 15.42 19.55 2.49
C THR A 63 16.12 18.33 1.90
N THR A 64 17.29 17.96 2.41
CA THR A 64 18.03 16.78 1.95
C THR A 64 17.27 15.51 2.30
N PHE A 65 16.74 15.42 3.53
CA PHE A 65 15.92 14.29 3.94
C PHE A 65 14.68 14.11 3.04
N ALA A 66 13.97 15.20 2.75
CA ALA A 66 12.80 15.18 1.88
C ALA A 66 13.15 14.79 0.44
N ALA A 67 14.23 15.34 -0.12
CA ALA A 67 14.68 15.01 -1.47
C ALA A 67 15.11 13.54 -1.61
N SER A 68 15.88 13.03 -0.64
CA SER A 68 16.28 11.61 -0.60
C SER A 68 15.07 10.69 -0.45
N THR A 69 14.11 11.06 0.39
CA THR A 69 12.87 10.30 0.55
C THR A 69 12.07 10.28 -0.75
N ALA A 70 11.89 11.43 -1.42
CA ALA A 70 11.18 11.50 -2.69
C ALA A 70 11.87 10.67 -3.79
N ALA A 71 13.19 10.75 -3.90
CA ALA A 71 13.97 9.93 -4.83
C ALA A 71 13.79 8.43 -4.53
N TRP A 72 13.81 8.04 -3.26
CA TRP A 72 13.58 6.66 -2.86
C TRP A 72 12.17 6.17 -3.23
N LEU A 73 11.14 6.97 -3.00
CA LEU A 73 9.76 6.62 -3.36
C LEU A 73 9.58 6.40 -4.86
N ILE A 74 10.29 7.16 -5.70
CA ILE A 74 10.30 6.93 -7.15
C ILE A 74 10.91 5.56 -7.48
N ILE A 75 12.05 5.22 -6.86
CA ILE A 75 12.71 3.92 -7.04
C ILE A 75 11.77 2.78 -6.62
N VAL A 76 11.14 2.89 -5.44
CA VAL A 76 10.16 1.92 -4.95
C VAL A 76 9.08 1.69 -6.00
N GLN A 77 8.53 2.77 -6.54
CA GLN A 77 7.41 2.69 -7.47
C GLN A 77 7.83 2.07 -8.80
N TRP A 78 9.00 2.42 -9.34
CA TRP A 78 9.51 1.85 -10.57
C TRP A 78 9.77 0.35 -10.46
N LEU A 79 10.52 -0.07 -9.43
CA LEU A 79 10.86 -1.48 -9.24
C LEU A 79 9.62 -2.34 -8.99
N SER A 80 8.70 -1.84 -8.15
CA SER A 80 7.49 -2.58 -7.78
C SER A 80 6.53 -2.71 -8.96
N SER A 81 6.30 -1.62 -9.71
CA SER A 81 5.46 -1.64 -10.91
C SER A 81 6.05 -2.52 -12.01
N ALA A 82 7.37 -2.47 -12.22
CA ALA A 82 8.05 -3.29 -13.21
C ALA A 82 7.93 -4.79 -12.88
N ALA A 83 8.19 -5.17 -11.62
CA ALA A 83 8.08 -6.56 -11.18
C ALA A 83 6.65 -7.09 -11.28
N GLY A 84 5.66 -6.37 -10.74
CA GLY A 84 4.26 -6.80 -10.76
C GLY A 84 3.67 -6.87 -12.16
N GLY A 85 3.93 -5.86 -12.99
CA GLY A 85 3.48 -5.84 -14.39
C GLY A 85 4.10 -6.96 -15.22
N TYR A 86 5.40 -7.23 -15.04
CA TYR A 86 6.09 -8.33 -15.71
C TYR A 86 5.50 -9.70 -15.31
N LEU A 87 5.21 -9.92 -14.02
CA LEU A 87 4.57 -11.16 -13.56
C LEU A 87 3.14 -11.31 -14.11
N ALA A 88 2.35 -10.23 -14.11
CA ALA A 88 1.00 -10.25 -14.69
C ALA A 88 1.02 -10.59 -16.19
N GLY A 89 1.97 -10.03 -16.94
CA GLY A 89 2.15 -10.35 -18.35
C GLY A 89 2.60 -11.80 -18.59
N ARG A 90 3.52 -12.33 -17.77
CA ARG A 90 4.07 -13.70 -17.95
C ARG A 90 3.10 -14.81 -17.57
N LEU A 91 2.22 -14.59 -16.60
CA LEU A 91 1.28 -15.60 -16.11
C LEU A 91 -0.01 -15.67 -16.92
N ARG A 92 -0.22 -14.75 -17.86
CA ARG A 92 -1.42 -14.73 -18.72
C ARG A 92 -1.57 -16.01 -19.54
N THR A 93 -2.81 -16.40 -19.80
CA THR A 93 -3.11 -17.49 -20.74
C THR A 93 -2.73 -17.07 -22.17
N LYS A 94 -1.94 -17.89 -22.87
CA LYS A 94 -1.51 -17.61 -24.25
C LYS A 94 -2.66 -17.87 -25.23
N TRP A 95 -3.08 -16.83 -25.95
CA TRP A 95 -4.06 -16.93 -27.04
C TRP A 95 -3.34 -17.18 -28.36
N VAL A 96 -3.77 -18.19 -29.11
CA VAL A 96 -3.20 -18.58 -30.42
C VAL A 96 -4.09 -17.99 -31.52
N GLY A 97 -3.50 -17.38 -32.55
CA GLY A 97 -4.24 -16.82 -33.70
C GLY A 97 -4.77 -15.39 -33.52
N VAL A 98 -4.37 -14.68 -32.47
CA VAL A 98 -4.70 -13.26 -32.24
C VAL A 98 -3.59 -12.35 -32.79
N HIS A 99 -3.97 -11.20 -33.35
CA HIS A 99 -3.02 -10.19 -33.83
C HIS A 99 -2.05 -9.76 -32.73
N THR A 100 -0.79 -9.53 -33.10
CA THR A 100 0.28 -9.17 -32.19
C THR A 100 -0.03 -7.89 -31.39
N ASP A 101 -0.67 -6.89 -32.00
CA ASP A 101 -1.00 -5.62 -31.34
C ASP A 101 -2.04 -5.79 -30.22
N GLU A 102 -3.03 -6.66 -30.43
CA GLU A 102 -4.04 -6.99 -29.42
C GLU A 102 -3.41 -7.73 -28.23
N VAL A 103 -2.41 -8.58 -28.50
CA VAL A 103 -1.62 -9.22 -27.44
C VAL A 103 -0.89 -8.17 -26.60
N PHE A 104 -0.23 -7.19 -27.22
CA PHE A 104 0.46 -6.11 -26.49
C PHE A 104 -0.50 -5.25 -25.67
N PHE A 105 -1.67 -4.90 -26.22
CA PHE A 105 -2.69 -4.14 -25.50
C PHE A 105 -3.17 -4.90 -24.25
N ARG A 106 -3.50 -6.19 -24.39
CA ARG A 106 -3.96 -7.01 -23.26
C ARG A 106 -2.89 -7.16 -22.19
N ASP A 107 -1.62 -7.29 -22.57
CA ASP A 107 -0.52 -7.45 -21.61
C ASP A 107 -0.33 -6.18 -20.79
N THR A 108 -0.42 -5.04 -21.46
CA THR A 108 -0.39 -3.71 -20.83
C THR A 108 -1.60 -3.51 -19.93
N ALA A 109 -2.79 -3.94 -20.36
CA ALA A 109 -4.01 -3.85 -19.55
C ALA A 109 -3.95 -4.72 -18.29
N HIS A 110 -3.41 -5.94 -18.37
CA HIS A 110 -3.21 -6.79 -17.19
C HIS A 110 -2.17 -6.20 -16.24
N GLY A 111 -1.07 -5.63 -16.78
CA GLY A 111 -0.08 -4.90 -15.99
C GLY A 111 -0.68 -3.69 -15.28
N PHE A 112 -1.51 -2.91 -15.97
CA PHE A 112 -2.22 -1.76 -15.40
C PHE A 112 -3.20 -2.18 -14.30
N LEU A 113 -3.99 -3.23 -14.52
CA LEU A 113 -4.90 -3.76 -13.50
C LEU A 113 -4.15 -4.31 -12.28
N ALA A 114 -3.00 -4.97 -12.50
CA ALA A 114 -2.14 -5.44 -11.40
C ALA A 114 -1.58 -4.26 -10.60
N TRP A 115 -1.15 -3.19 -11.26
CA TRP A 115 -0.72 -1.96 -10.61
C TRP A 115 -1.84 -1.30 -9.80
N ALA A 116 -3.04 -1.19 -10.36
CA ALA A 116 -4.19 -0.60 -9.69
C ALA A 116 -4.56 -1.42 -8.43
N LEU A 117 -4.63 -2.74 -8.55
CA LEU A 117 -4.91 -3.63 -7.43
C LEU A 117 -3.82 -3.56 -6.35
N ALA A 118 -2.54 -3.57 -6.75
CA ALA A 118 -1.42 -3.42 -5.81
C ALA A 118 -1.49 -2.11 -5.03
N THR A 119 -1.85 -1.01 -5.71
CA THR A 119 -2.00 0.31 -5.11
C THR A 119 -3.13 0.33 -4.08
N LEU A 120 -4.28 -0.27 -4.41
CA LEU A 120 -5.40 -0.41 -3.46
C LEU A 120 -5.02 -1.25 -2.24
N LEU A 121 -4.30 -2.36 -2.43
CA LEU A 121 -3.82 -3.20 -1.33
C LEU A 121 -2.87 -2.43 -0.41
N VAL A 122 -1.88 -1.75 -0.98
CA VAL A 122 -0.91 -0.96 -0.22
C VAL A 122 -1.59 0.21 0.49
N ALA A 123 -2.47 0.94 -0.18
CA ALA A 123 -3.22 2.04 0.42
C ALA A 123 -4.13 1.56 1.56
N GLY A 124 -4.80 0.41 1.38
CA GLY A 124 -5.63 -0.19 2.42
C GLY A 124 -4.82 -0.61 3.65
N VAL A 125 -3.71 -1.32 3.44
CA VAL A 125 -2.83 -1.79 4.54
C VAL A 125 -2.16 -0.63 5.25
N LEU A 126 -1.48 0.26 4.52
CA LEU A 126 -0.79 1.41 5.11
C LEU A 126 -1.77 2.41 5.71
N GLY A 127 -2.90 2.67 5.05
CA GLY A 127 -3.94 3.56 5.57
C GLY A 127 -4.51 3.04 6.89
N SER A 128 -4.76 1.74 6.98
CA SER A 128 -5.23 1.10 8.21
C SER A 128 -4.17 1.15 9.32
N ALA A 129 -2.91 0.81 8.99
CA ALA A 129 -1.80 0.86 9.95
C ALA A 129 -1.56 2.28 10.47
N LEU A 130 -1.60 3.28 9.59
CA LEU A 130 -1.45 4.69 9.95
C LEU A 130 -2.61 5.17 10.83
N SER A 131 -3.85 4.82 10.48
CA SER A 131 -5.02 5.16 11.29
C SER A 131 -4.93 4.56 12.70
N ALA A 132 -4.52 3.29 12.81
CA ALA A 132 -4.29 2.63 14.09
C ALA A 132 -3.15 3.28 14.89
N ALA A 133 -2.03 3.63 14.24
CA ALA A 133 -0.91 4.30 14.89
C ALA A 133 -1.30 5.68 15.44
N VAL A 134 -2.08 6.46 14.69
CA VAL A 134 -2.59 7.76 15.14
C VAL A 134 -3.58 7.56 16.30
N GLY A 135 -4.52 6.63 16.19
CA GLY A 135 -5.50 6.35 17.24
C GLY A 135 -4.85 5.93 18.56
N THR A 136 -3.89 5.00 18.51
CA THR A 136 -3.13 4.55 19.67
C THR A 136 -2.27 5.67 20.27
N GLY A 137 -1.67 6.53 19.45
CA GLY A 137 -0.91 7.69 19.91
C GLY A 137 -1.77 8.71 20.66
N VAL A 138 -2.94 9.04 20.13
CA VAL A 138 -3.92 9.93 20.80
C VAL A 138 -4.40 9.33 22.12
N GLN A 139 -4.67 8.01 22.14
CA GLN A 139 -5.09 7.32 23.34
C GLN A 139 -3.99 7.28 24.41
N ALA A 140 -2.73 7.06 24.01
CA ALA A 140 -1.60 7.13 24.92
C ALA A 140 -1.42 8.53 25.50
N ALA A 141 -1.47 9.57 24.66
CA ALA A 141 -1.35 10.97 25.10
C ALA A 141 -2.48 11.36 26.08
N SER A 142 -3.73 10.97 25.78
CA SER A 142 -4.87 11.22 26.67
C SER A 142 -4.78 10.43 27.98
N THR A 143 -4.25 9.21 27.97
CA THR A 143 -4.01 8.43 29.19
C THR A 143 -2.95 9.09 30.07
N VAL A 144 -1.87 9.60 29.48
CA VAL A 144 -0.84 10.36 30.21
C VAL A 144 -1.41 11.67 30.76
N ALA A 145 -2.17 12.43 29.95
CA ALA A 145 -2.77 13.68 30.37
C ALA A 145 -3.81 13.49 31.50
N SER A 146 -4.66 12.46 31.40
CA SER A 146 -5.62 12.11 32.45
C SER A 146 -4.94 11.60 33.72
N GLY A 147 -3.89 10.80 33.60
CA GLY A 147 -3.07 10.38 34.74
C GLY A 147 -2.38 11.56 35.43
N ALA A 148 -1.86 12.52 34.66
CA ALA A 148 -1.29 13.75 35.20
C ALA A 148 -2.34 14.63 35.91
N ALA A 149 -3.54 14.77 35.32
CA ALA A 149 -4.64 15.51 35.91
C ALA A 149 -5.15 14.85 37.21
N MET A 150 -5.30 13.51 37.21
CA MET A 150 -5.65 12.75 38.41
C MET A 150 -4.58 12.88 39.49
N GLY A 151 -3.30 12.77 39.14
CA GLY A 151 -2.19 12.98 40.06
C GLY A 151 -2.16 14.40 40.66
N ALA A 152 -2.44 15.42 39.84
CA ALA A 152 -2.56 16.81 40.31
C ALA A 152 -3.75 16.99 41.26
N SER A 153 -4.90 16.40 40.97
CA SER A 153 -6.08 16.45 41.83
C SER A 153 -5.88 15.71 43.16
N ALA A 154 -5.23 14.54 43.14
CA ALA A 154 -4.87 13.77 44.33
C ALA A 154 -3.87 14.54 45.20
N GLY A 155 -2.86 15.17 44.59
CA GLY A 155 -1.91 16.05 45.28
C GLY A 155 -2.58 17.26 45.92
N ALA A 156 -3.55 17.89 45.24
CA ALA A 156 -4.32 19.01 45.78
C ALA A 156 -5.19 18.59 46.97
N THR A 157 -5.86 17.43 46.91
CA THR A 157 -6.66 16.89 48.03
C THR A 157 -5.80 16.49 49.23
N ALA A 158 -4.61 15.93 49.01
CA ALA A 158 -3.69 15.58 50.09
C ALA A 158 -3.15 16.84 50.80
N ASN A 159 -2.85 17.91 50.04
CA ASN A 159 -2.41 19.18 50.60
C ASN A 159 -3.51 19.90 51.39
N ALA A 160 -4.77 19.81 50.93
CA ALA A 160 -5.92 20.34 51.67
C ALA A 160 -6.20 19.57 52.97
N GLY A 161 -6.01 18.25 52.97
CA GLY A 161 -6.14 17.40 54.16
C GLY A 161 -5.08 17.69 55.23
N GLY A 162 -3.83 17.95 54.82
CA GLY A 162 -2.74 18.32 55.75
C GLY A 162 -2.93 19.70 56.39
N ALA A 163 -3.43 20.68 55.63
CA ALA A 163 -3.75 22.00 56.17
C ALA A 163 -4.91 21.97 57.19
N ALA A 164 -5.85 21.04 57.05
CA ALA A 164 -6.95 20.86 57.99
C ALA A 164 -6.52 20.20 59.31
N THR A 165 -5.50 19.34 59.29
CA THR A 165 -4.95 18.71 60.49
C THR A 165 -4.08 19.67 61.32
N ASP A 166 -3.34 20.58 60.69
CA ASP A 166 -2.50 21.58 61.39
C ASP A 166 -3.33 22.67 62.11
N ASN A 167 -4.57 22.90 61.67
CA ASN A 167 -5.47 23.89 62.30
C ASN A 167 -6.30 23.31 63.46
N ALA A 168 -6.11 22.03 63.81
CA ALA A 168 -6.87 21.32 64.84
C ALA A 168 -6.04 20.97 66.10
N THR A 169 -4.79 21.43 66.19
CA THR A 169 -3.88 21.27 67.36
C THR A 169 -3.52 22.62 67.95
#